data_AF-A0A5P3XES0-F1
#
_entry.id   AF-A0A5P3XES0-F1
#
_cell.length_a   1.000
_cell.length_b   1.000
_cell.length_c   1.000
_cell.angle_alpha   90.00
_cell.angle_beta   90.00
_cell.angle_gamma   90.00
#
_symmetry.space_group_name_H-M   'P 1'
#
loop_
_entity.id
_entity.type
_entity.pdbx_description
1 polymer ?
#
loop_
_entity_poly.entity_id
_entity_poly.type
_entity_poly.pdbx_seq_one_letter_code
_entity_poly.pdbx_strand_id
1 'polypeptide(L)' 'MKKFEYKFIQLYAQDGINKKLASKNRAEALEELFNPLGREGWELVHIHLMEGLAVFKREI' A
#
# COMPACT_ATOMS: atom_id res chain seq x y z
N MET A 1 3.17 19.00 -18.87
CA MET A 1 2.91 18.69 -17.44
C MET A 1 2.76 17.19 -17.34
N LYS A 2 3.40 16.56 -16.35
CA LYS A 2 3.23 15.13 -16.07
C LYS A 2 1.80 14.87 -15.57
N LYS A 3 1.17 13.80 -16.03
CA LYS A 3 -0.13 13.35 -15.52
C LYS A 3 0.11 12.19 -14.56
N PHE A 4 -0.70 12.12 -13.52
CA PHE A 4 -0.60 11.05 -12.52
C PHE A 4 -1.96 10.41 -12.31
N GLU A 5 -1.95 9.10 -12.13
CA GLU A 5 -3.06 8.34 -11.57
C GLU A 5 -2.75 7.93 -10.12
N TYR A 6 -3.79 7.70 -9.33
CA TYR A 6 -3.67 7.37 -7.91
C TYR A 6 -4.40 6.08 -7.57
N LYS A 7 -3.82 5.28 -6.67
CA LYS A 7 -4.39 4.04 -6.15
C LYS A 7 -4.41 4.07 -4.62
N PHE A 8 -5.51 3.61 -4.04
CA PHE A 8 -5.77 3.59 -2.60
C PHE A 8 -5.93 2.15 -2.13
N ILE A 9 -5.20 1.77 -1.08
CA ILE A 9 -5.20 0.39 -0.57
C ILE A 9 -5.52 0.40 0.92
N GLN A 10 -6.57 -0.33 1.29
CA GLN A 10 -6.99 -0.49 2.67
C GLN A 10 -6.20 -1.62 3.35
N LEU A 11 -5.34 -1.25 4.29
CA LEU A 11 -4.39 -2.14 4.96
C LEU A 11 -5.03 -3.12 5.94
N TYR A 12 -6.20 -2.81 6.51
CA TYR A 12 -6.83 -3.63 7.56
C TYR A 12 -8.21 -4.17 7.18
N ALA A 13 -8.57 -4.15 5.89
CA ALA A 13 -9.84 -4.69 5.38
C ALA A 13 -9.71 -6.15 4.91
N GLN A 14 -10.79 -6.68 4.34
CA GLN A 14 -10.95 -8.08 3.91
C GLN A 14 -9.85 -8.54 2.93
N ASP A 15 -9.28 -7.61 2.15
CA ASP A 15 -8.19 -7.83 1.18
C ASP A 15 -6.81 -7.32 1.69
N GLY A 16 -6.73 -6.86 2.95
CA GLY A 16 -5.54 -6.24 3.55
C GLY A 16 -4.71 -7.19 4.41
N ILE A 17 -3.79 -6.62 5.19
CA ILE A 17 -2.98 -7.35 6.16
C ILE A 17 -3.89 -7.80 7.31
N ASN A 18 -4.00 -9.12 7.51
CA ASN A 18 -4.70 -9.69 8.65
C ASN A 18 -4.11 -9.09 9.95
N LYS A 19 -4.96 -8.45 10.77
CA LYS A 19 -4.53 -7.77 12.02
C LYS A 19 -3.66 -8.65 12.93
N LYS A 20 -3.85 -9.98 12.90
CA LYS A 20 -3.02 -10.95 13.63
C LYS A 20 -1.62 -11.16 13.05
N LEU A 21 -1.42 -11.03 11.73
CA LEU A 21 -0.11 -11.08 11.07
C LEU A 21 0.65 -9.75 11.26
N ALA A 22 -0.07 -8.63 11.15
CA ALA A 22 0.48 -7.27 11.28
C ALA A 22 1.13 -6.97 12.64
N SER A 23 0.82 -7.73 13.69
CA SER A 23 1.37 -7.53 15.04
C SER A 23 2.69 -8.28 15.27
N LYS A 24 2.98 -9.34 14.50
CA LYS A 24 4.22 -10.11 14.61
C LYS A 24 5.28 -9.71 13.59
N ASN A 25 4.90 -9.35 12.36
CA ASN A 25 5.84 -8.90 11.33
C ASN A 25 5.20 -7.93 10.33
N ARG A 26 4.97 -6.68 10.77
CA ARG A 26 4.31 -5.65 9.96
C ARG A 26 5.08 -5.28 8.69
N ALA A 27 6.41 -5.19 8.78
CA ALA A 27 7.25 -4.77 7.66
C ALA A 27 7.14 -5.77 6.50
N GLU A 28 7.30 -7.06 6.79
CA GLU A 28 7.20 -8.15 5.81
C GLU A 28 5.81 -8.18 5.14
N ALA A 29 4.73 -8.02 5.91
CA ALA A 29 3.38 -7.97 5.34
C ALA A 29 3.13 -6.74 4.45
N LEU A 30 3.73 -5.59 4.77
CA LEU A 30 3.68 -4.41 3.89
C LEU A 30 4.52 -4.61 2.64
N GLU A 31 5.68 -5.26 2.75
CA GLU A 31 6.52 -5.60 1.60
C GLU A 31 5.80 -6.55 0.64
N GLU A 32 5.18 -7.61 1.13
CA GLU A 32 4.38 -8.54 0.31
C GLU A 32 3.25 -7.82 -0.43
N LEU A 33 2.57 -6.89 0.24
CA LEU A 33 1.47 -6.12 -0.34
C LEU A 33 1.94 -5.06 -1.34
N PHE A 34 3.08 -4.41 -1.10
CA PHE A 34 3.52 -3.23 -1.86
C PHE A 34 4.51 -3.56 -2.97
N ASN A 35 5.34 -4.60 -2.83
CA ASN A 35 6.33 -4.97 -3.84
C ASN A 35 5.73 -5.26 -5.22
N PRO A 36 4.58 -5.95 -5.35
CA PRO A 36 3.93 -6.12 -6.66
C PRO A 36 3.55 -4.78 -7.31
N LEU A 37 3.06 -3.82 -6.52
CA LEU A 37 2.70 -2.48 -7.02
C LEU A 37 3.92 -1.72 -7.51
N GLY A 38 5.04 -1.82 -6.80
CA GLY A 38 6.32 -1.26 -7.24
C GLY A 38 6.74 -1.83 -8.60
N ARG A 39 6.56 -3.13 -8.84
CA ARG A 39 6.84 -3.77 -10.14
C ARG A 39 5.91 -3.29 -11.26
N GLU A 40 4.68 -2.89 -10.92
CA GLU A 40 3.71 -2.27 -11.84
C GLU A 40 3.97 -0.76 -12.08
N GLY A 41 5.02 -0.19 -11.47
CA GLY A 41 5.39 1.22 -11.59
C GLY A 41 4.64 2.15 -10.64
N TRP A 42 3.97 1.63 -9.61
CA TRP A 42 3.35 2.45 -8.57
C TRP A 42 4.39 2.88 -7.53
N GLU A 43 4.38 4.16 -7.20
CA GLU A 43 5.19 4.76 -6.15
C GLU A 43 4.35 4.98 -4.90
N LEU A 44 4.83 4.51 -3.74
CA LEU A 44 4.21 4.79 -2.46
C LEU A 44 4.40 6.28 -2.10
N VAL A 45 3.29 6.98 -1.85
CA VAL A 45 3.29 8.41 -1.52
C VAL A 45 3.12 8.61 -0.02
N HIS A 46 2.15 7.91 0.59
CA HIS A 46 1.81 8.10 1.99
C HIS A 46 1.13 6.88 2.59
N ILE A 47 1.27 6.70 3.91
CA ILE A 47 0.56 5.69 4.70
C ILE A 47 -0.13 6.38 5.89
N HIS A 48 -1.46 6.41 5.87
CA HIS A 48 -2.28 6.78 7.01
C HIS A 48 -2.51 5.56 7.90
N LEU A 49 -1.58 5.30 8.82
CA LEU A 49 -1.63 4.10 9.67
C LEU A 49 -2.87 4.07 10.58
N MET A 50 -3.35 5.22 11.06
CA MET A 50 -4.55 5.31 11.92
C MET A 50 -5.82 4.87 11.18
N GLU A 51 -5.91 5.20 9.90
CA GLU A 51 -7.04 4.87 9.03
C GLU A 51 -6.83 3.55 8.28
N GLY A 52 -5.61 3.01 8.35
CA GLY A 52 -5.20 1.83 7.62
C GLY A 52 -5.23 2.02 6.12
N LEU A 53 -4.74 3.15 5.61
CA LEU A 53 -4.80 3.50 4.18
C LEU A 53 -3.40 3.77 3.62
N ALA A 54 -3.05 3.14 2.51
CA ALA A 54 -1.84 3.44 1.74
C ALA A 54 -2.22 4.08 0.39
N VAL A 55 -1.47 5.11 0.02
CA VAL A 55 -1.70 5.90 -1.20
C VAL A 55 -0.51 5.73 -2.13
N PHE A 56 -0.80 5.36 -3.36
CA PHE A 56 0.17 5.18 -4.43
C PHE A 56 -0.12 6.12 -5.59
N LYS A 57 0.91 6.47 -6.37
CA LYS A 57 0.78 7.20 -7.63
C LYS A 57 1.58 6.53 -8.75
N ARG A 58 1.22 6.80 -10.00
CA ARG A 58 2.00 6.42 -11.18
C ARG A 58 1.86 7.50 -12.25
N GLU A 59 2.92 7.76 -13.01
CA GLU A 59 2.91 8.70 -14.14
C GLU A 59 2.23 8.06 -15.37
N ILE A 60 1.40 8.83 -16.09
CA ILE A 60 0.67 8.41 -17.31
C ILE A 60 0.87 9.39 -18.46
#